data_AF-A0A0E0DBP1-F1
#
_entry.id   AF-A0A0E0DBP1-F1
#
_cell.length_a   1.000
_cell.length_b   1.000
_cell.length_c   1.000
_cell.angle_alpha   90.00
_cell.angle_beta   90.00
_cell.angle_gamma   90.00
#
_symmetry.space_group_name_H-M   'P 1'
#
loop_
_entity.id
_entity.type
_entity.pdbx_description
1 polymer ?
#
loop_
_entity_poly.entity_id
_entity_poly.type
_entity_poly.pdbx_seq_one_letter_code
_entity_poly.pdbx_strand_id
1 'polypeptide(L)'
;MADARRSSRPQAQIVLTKNKGFGCRALSLGLYHVQWSAKFRPSLTKKYDVFVNLVEFLQIYTTAIQADKGEDNMMANYFPIILKAQALS
;
A
#
# COMPACT_ATOMS: atom_id res chain seq x y z
N MET A 1 42.33 -5.73 26.11
CA MET A 1 42.22 -5.72 24.63
C MET A 1 40.98 -6.51 24.25
N ALA A 2 40.10 -5.90 23.44
CA ALA A 2 38.90 -6.42 22.79
C ALA A 2 37.60 -6.65 23.62
N ASP A 3 36.73 -5.63 23.56
CA ASP A 3 35.27 -5.67 23.79
C ASP A 3 34.55 -6.52 22.73
N ALA A 4 33.62 -7.39 23.16
CA ALA A 4 32.62 -8.00 22.29
C ALA A 4 31.25 -7.35 22.55
N ARG A 5 30.93 -6.32 21.76
CA ARG A 5 29.59 -5.71 21.70
C ARG A 5 28.58 -6.77 21.28
N ARG A 6 27.73 -7.20 22.22
CA ARG A 6 26.51 -7.92 21.90
C ARG A 6 25.58 -6.91 21.21
N SER A 7 25.52 -7.03 19.89
CA SER A 7 24.73 -6.22 18.96
C SER A 7 23.24 -6.25 19.33
N SER A 8 22.79 -5.30 20.15
CA SER A 8 21.39 -4.89 20.20
C SER A 8 21.06 -4.29 18.83
N ARG A 9 20.43 -5.08 17.96
CA ARG A 9 19.82 -4.56 16.73
C ARG A 9 18.91 -3.40 17.14
N PRO A 10 19.13 -2.17 16.65
CA PRO A 10 18.10 -1.16 16.77
C PRO A 10 16.94 -1.65 15.89
N GLN A 11 15.83 -2.04 16.50
CA GLN A 11 14.57 -1.90 15.79
C GLN A 11 14.53 -0.45 15.35
N ALA A 12 14.40 -0.21 14.05
CA ALA A 12 14.23 1.11 13.50
C ALA A 12 12.93 1.68 14.09
N GLN A 13 13.06 2.25 15.28
CA GLN A 13 12.06 3.09 15.88
C GLN A 13 12.04 4.29 14.94
N ILE A 14 11.02 4.32 14.09
CA ILE A 14 10.75 5.44 13.20
C ILE A 14 10.48 6.61 14.14
N VAL A 15 11.55 7.31 14.51
CA VAL A 15 11.47 8.60 15.17
C VAL A 15 10.90 9.50 14.09
N LEU A 16 9.58 9.72 14.14
CA LEU A 16 8.94 10.80 13.40
C LEU A 16 9.43 12.11 14.01
N THR A 17 10.67 12.49 13.69
CA THR A 17 11.19 13.81 13.98
C THR A 17 10.25 14.79 13.30
N LYS A 18 9.64 15.69 14.09
CA LYS A 18 8.88 16.85 13.62
C LYS A 18 9.81 17.75 12.80
N ASN A 19 10.05 17.39 11.55
CA ASN A 19 10.64 18.30 10.59
C ASN A 19 9.47 18.93 9.82
N LYS A 20 9.30 20.23 10.04
CA LYS A 20 8.34 21.07 9.32
C LYS A 20 8.88 21.33 7.90
N GLY A 21 8.99 20.26 7.12
CA GLY A 21 9.33 20.31 5.69
C GLY A 21 8.06 20.24 4.86
N PHE A 22 7.99 21.05 3.81
CA PHE A 22 6.99 20.97 2.73
C PHE A 22 7.21 19.71 1.86
N GLY A 23 7.40 18.54 2.49
CA GLY A 23 7.44 17.24 1.83
C GLY A 23 6.07 16.59 1.88
N CYS A 24 5.82 15.64 0.96
CA CYS A 24 4.64 14.78 0.99
C CYS A 24 4.44 14.27 2.42
N ARG A 25 3.25 14.48 2.99
CA ARG A 25 2.87 13.92 4.29
C ARG A 25 3.32 12.46 4.30
N ALA A 26 4.13 12.08 5.30
CA ALA A 26 4.51 10.69 5.49
C ALA A 26 3.25 9.82 5.37
N LEU A 27 3.30 8.78 4.53
CA LEU A 27 2.16 7.89 4.33
C LEU A 27 1.64 7.50 5.73
N SER A 28 0.33 7.60 5.95
CA SER A 28 -0.23 7.32 7.26
C SER A 28 0.17 5.91 7.70
N LEU A 29 0.29 5.68 9.01
CA LEU A 29 0.67 4.36 9.55
C LEU A 29 -0.22 3.23 9.00
N GLY A 30 -1.50 3.52 8.72
CA GLY A 30 -2.45 2.59 8.13
C GLY A 30 -2.12 2.15 6.70
N LEU A 31 -1.36 2.95 5.94
CA LEU A 31 -0.83 2.55 4.62
C LEU A 31 0.41 1.67 4.74
N TYR A 32 1.28 1.90 5.73
CA TYR A 32 2.47 1.08 5.97
C TYR A 32 2.15 -0.30 6.57
N HIS A 33 1.19 -0.35 7.50
CA HIS A 33 0.82 -1.57 8.22
C HIS A 33 -0.56 -2.08 7.80
N VAL A 34 -0.77 -2.23 6.49
CA VAL A 34 -2.03 -2.81 6.01
C VAL A 34 -2.14 -4.27 6.49
N GLN A 35 -3.17 -4.56 7.27
CA GLN A 35 -3.49 -5.94 7.67
C GLN A 35 -4.44 -6.54 6.64
N TRP A 36 -3.90 -7.32 5.72
CA TRP A 36 -4.71 -8.08 4.78
C TRP A 36 -5.52 -9.15 5.51
N SER A 37 -6.85 -9.05 5.47
CA SER A 37 -7.71 -10.11 5.96
C SER A 37 -7.50 -11.38 5.12
N ALA A 38 -7.44 -12.56 5.75
CA ALA A 38 -7.34 -13.83 5.02
C ALA A 38 -8.54 -14.08 4.07
N LYS A 39 -9.65 -13.37 4.28
CA LYS A 39 -10.86 -13.42 3.46
C LYS A 39 -10.84 -12.39 2.32
N PHE A 40 -9.87 -11.47 2.31
CA PHE A 40 -9.72 -10.46 1.26
C PHE A 40 -9.23 -11.12 -0.03
N ARG A 41 -10.11 -11.26 -1.03
CA ARG A 41 -9.83 -11.91 -2.31
C ARG A 41 -10.61 -11.22 -3.44
N PRO A 42 -10.27 -9.95 -3.75
CA PRO A 42 -11.09 -9.14 -4.64
C PRO A 42 -11.32 -9.85 -5.95
N SER A 43 -12.57 -9.95 -6.39
CA SER A 43 -12.97 -10.63 -7.63
C SER A 43 -12.61 -9.80 -8.88
N LEU A 44 -11.34 -9.45 -9.03
CA LEU A 44 -10.80 -8.70 -10.16
C LEU A 44 -10.05 -9.65 -11.10
N THR A 45 -10.70 -10.00 -12.21
CA THR A 45 -10.15 -10.95 -13.20
C THR A 45 -9.24 -10.28 -14.23
N LYS A 46 -9.30 -8.96 -14.38
CA LYS A 46 -8.51 -8.19 -15.36
C LYS A 46 -7.70 -7.10 -14.68
N LYS A 47 -6.41 -7.04 -14.99
CA LYS A 47 -5.53 -5.91 -14.63
C LYS A 47 -5.80 -4.71 -15.53
N TYR A 48 -5.63 -3.50 -14.98
CA TYR A 48 -5.74 -2.26 -15.71
C TYR A 48 -4.70 -2.19 -16.83
N ASP A 49 -5.17 -1.81 -18.01
CA ASP A 49 -4.38 -1.43 -19.15
C ASP A 49 -4.71 0.03 -19.49
N VAL A 50 -3.75 0.79 -20.01
CA VAL A 50 -3.93 2.19 -20.41
C VAL A 50 -5.02 2.40 -21.47
N PHE A 51 -5.39 1.33 -22.18
CA PHE A 51 -6.49 1.33 -23.16
C PHE A 51 -7.88 1.14 -22.54
N VAL A 52 -7.98 0.75 -21.26
CA VAL A 52 -9.25 0.60 -20.56
C VAL A 52 -9.69 1.97 -20.04
N ASN A 53 -10.99 2.28 -20.16
CA ASN A 53 -11.56 3.47 -19.55
C ASN A 53 -11.27 3.49 -18.05
N LEU A 54 -10.53 4.51 -17.60
CA LEU A 54 -10.09 4.61 -16.22
C LEU A 54 -11.27 4.75 -15.24
N VAL A 55 -12.32 5.48 -15.62
CA VAL A 55 -13.49 5.70 -14.74
C VAL A 55 -14.24 4.40 -14.50
N GLU A 56 -14.52 3.63 -15.57
CA GLU A 56 -15.16 2.33 -15.46
C GLU A 56 -14.32 1.34 -14.65
N PHE A 57 -13.00 1.33 -14.90
CA PHE A 57 -12.08 0.49 -14.15
C PHE A 57 -12.09 0.81 -12.66
N LEU A 58 -11.99 2.09 -12.29
CA LEU A 58 -11.98 2.54 -10.90
C LEU A 58 -13.29 2.21 -10.19
N GLN A 59 -14.41 2.27 -10.89
CA GLN A 59 -15.70 1.87 -10.33
C GLN A 59 -15.71 0.37 -10.01
N ILE A 60 -15.32 -0.48 -10.96
CA ILE A 60 -15.24 -1.94 -10.76
C ILE A 60 -14.25 -2.28 -9.64
N TYR A 61 -13.09 -1.63 -9.63
CA TYR A 61 -12.06 -1.78 -8.61
C TYR A 61 -12.60 -1.50 -7.20
N THR A 62 -13.24 -0.34 -7.03
CA THR A 62 -13.78 0.11 -5.75
C THR A 62 -14.86 -0.84 -5.26
N THR A 63 -15.79 -1.22 -6.15
CA THR A 63 -16.87 -2.16 -5.80
C THR A 63 -16.34 -3.53 -5.42
N ALA A 64 -15.33 -4.06 -6.12
CA ALA A 64 -14.75 -5.37 -5.82
C ALA A 64 -14.04 -5.39 -4.45
N ILE A 65 -13.33 -4.31 -4.10
CA ILE A 65 -12.69 -4.20 -2.78
C ILE A 65 -13.73 -4.03 -1.66
N GLN A 66 -14.75 -3.21 -1.87
CA GLN A 66 -15.83 -3.01 -0.89
C GLN A 66 -16.64 -4.29 -0.65
N ALA A 67 -16.89 -5.09 -1.69
CA ALA A 67 -17.55 -6.39 -1.56
C ALA A 67 -16.80 -7.34 -0.62
N ASP A 68 -15.48 -7.21 -0.58
CA ASP A 68 -14.58 -7.99 0.28
C ASP A 68 -14.24 -7.28 1.61
N LYS A 69 -15.01 -6.24 1.97
CA LYS A 69 -14.82 -5.43 3.18
C LYS A 69 -13.44 -4.78 3.27
N GLY A 70 -12.81 -4.50 2.13
CA GLY A 70 -11.56 -3.77 2.09
C GLY A 70 -11.76 -2.29 2.41
N GLU A 71 -10.83 -1.76 3.20
CA GLU A 71 -10.79 -0.35 3.60
C GLU A 71 -9.94 0.50 2.64
N ASP A 72 -9.93 1.81 2.84
CA ASP A 72 -9.18 2.76 2.00
C ASP A 72 -7.69 2.45 1.92
N ASN A 73 -7.10 1.95 3.01
CA ASN A 73 -5.70 1.52 3.00
C ASN A 73 -5.48 0.27 2.15
N MET A 74 -6.43 -0.67 2.13
CA MET A 74 -6.40 -1.83 1.23
C MET A 74 -6.58 -1.40 -0.22
N MET A 75 -7.49 -0.44 -0.49
CA MET A 75 -7.63 0.17 -1.81
C MET A 75 -6.35 0.87 -2.27
N ALA A 76 -5.65 1.60 -1.42
CA ALA A 76 -4.41 2.24 -1.83
C ALA A 76 -3.29 1.22 -2.10
N ASN A 77 -3.18 0.18 -1.27
CA ASN A 77 -2.09 -0.80 -1.37
C ASN A 77 -2.31 -1.88 -2.43
N TYR A 78 -3.57 -2.21 -2.77
CA TYR A 78 -3.87 -3.21 -3.78
C TYR A 78 -3.80 -2.63 -5.20
N PHE A 79 -4.03 -1.33 -5.36
CA PHE A 79 -4.11 -0.68 -6.67
C PHE A 79 -2.86 -0.91 -7.54
N PRO A 80 -1.62 -0.74 -7.05
CA PRO A 80 -0.42 -1.01 -7.85
C PRO A 80 -0.30 -2.47 -8.34
N ILE A 81 -0.87 -3.44 -7.62
CA ILE A 81 -0.78 -4.88 -7.95
C ILE A 81 -1.62 -5.21 -9.20
N ILE A 82 -2.72 -4.48 -9.37
CA ILE A 82 -3.70 -4.68 -10.44
C ILE A 82 -3.45 -3.79 -11.66
N LEU A 83 -2.31 -3.09 -11.72
CA LEU A 83 -1.84 -2.41 -12.93
C LEU A 83 -0.99 -3.35 -13.79
N LYS A 84 -1.07 -3.20 -15.12
CA LYS A 84 -0.06 -3.75 -16.04
C LYS A 84 1.23 -2.92 -15.96
N ALA A 85 2.37 -3.54 -16.29
CA ALA A 85 3.68 -2.89 -16.23
C ALA A 85 3.76 -1.57 -17.02
N GLN A 86 3.09 -1.51 -18.19
CA GLN A 86 3.02 -0.31 -19.02
C GLN A 86 2.23 0.86 -18.40
N ALA A 87 1.42 0.60 -17.36
CA ALA A 87 0.72 1.63 -16.60
C ALA A 87 1.49 2.07 -15.33
N LEU A 88 2.67 1.47 -15.07
CA LEU A 88 3.55 1.84 -13.94
C LEU A 88 4.65 2.84 -14.33
N SER A 89 4.68 3.31 -15.60
CA SER A 89 5.75 4.16 -16.14
C SER A 89 5.65 5.62 -15.72
#